data_AF-R0IGJ2-F1
#
_entry.id   AF-R0IGJ2-F1
#
_cell.length_a   1.000
_cell.length_b   1.000
_cell.length_c   1.000
_cell.angle_alpha   90.00
_cell.angle_beta   90.00
_cell.angle_gamma   90.00
#
_symmetry.space_group_name_H-M   'P 1'
#
loop_
_entity.id
_entity.type
_entity.pdbx_description
1 polymer ?
#
loop_
_entity_poly.entity_id
_entity_poly.type
_entity_poly.pdbx_seq_one_letter_code
_entity_poly.pdbx_strand_id
1 'polypeptide(L)'
;MSFLVSPFSRPSRAHNAWFCAGPASSYPNLDDTVRVGERRSCGANFVPGCRVFHVPQDDSSNATEVAIDDWKDPELGGNSKDQVMVFQYRGKFVAVNHECPHSSYPLSNGVPFDIEDFGVVLSSGIQCPKHDWSFDLHTGRSDRGSYKLQVWEVQQQAGAEGNEIWVRRKQRIG
;
A
#
# COMPACT_ATOMS: atom_id res chain seq x y z
N MET A 1 46.96 7.05 -5.80
CA MET A 1 45.74 6.93 -6.62
C MET A 1 44.57 7.27 -5.72
N SER A 2 44.02 8.47 -5.88
CA SER A 2 42.99 9.02 -4.99
C SER A 2 41.62 8.67 -5.55
N PHE A 3 40.83 7.90 -4.80
CA PHE A 3 39.44 7.63 -5.13
C PHE A 3 38.62 8.89 -4.87
N LEU A 4 38.08 9.49 -5.93
CA LEU A 4 37.09 10.55 -5.84
C LEU A 4 35.74 9.92 -5.46
N VAL A 5 35.37 10.01 -4.18
CA VAL A 5 34.01 9.74 -3.73
C VAL A 5 33.15 10.93 -4.16
N SER A 6 32.27 10.74 -5.15
CA SER A 6 31.28 11.75 -5.54
C SER A 6 30.12 11.74 -4.53
N PRO A 7 29.87 12.81 -3.76
CA PRO A 7 28.86 12.82 -2.69
C PRO A 7 27.43 13.11 -3.19
N PHE A 8 27.15 12.99 -4.49
CA PHE A 8 25.84 13.30 -5.07
C PHE A 8 25.42 12.24 -6.10
N SER A 9 25.16 11.02 -5.63
CA SER A 9 24.31 10.10 -6.40
C SER A 9 22.89 10.68 -6.40
N ARG A 10 22.46 11.20 -7.55
CA ARG A 10 21.03 11.50 -7.76
C ARG A 10 20.26 10.22 -7.42
N PRO A 11 19.18 10.27 -6.60
CA PRO A 11 18.33 9.11 -6.45
C PRO A 11 17.94 8.65 -7.86
N SER A 12 18.13 7.35 -8.14
CA SER A 12 17.80 6.80 -9.44
C SER A 12 16.34 7.19 -9.74
N ARG A 13 16.05 7.65 -10.97
CA ARG A 13 14.65 7.87 -11.39
C ARG A 13 13.82 6.59 -11.24
N ALA A 14 14.50 5.44 -11.27
CA ALA A 14 13.99 4.10 -11.03
C ALA A 14 13.45 3.89 -9.60
N HIS A 15 14.08 4.44 -8.55
CA HIS A 15 13.65 4.25 -7.15
C HIS A 15 12.20 4.68 -6.93
N ASN A 16 11.73 5.75 -7.59
CA ASN A 16 10.37 6.27 -7.47
C ASN A 16 9.55 6.08 -8.77
N ALA A 17 9.94 5.13 -9.61
CA ALA A 17 9.19 4.80 -10.82
C ALA A 17 7.76 4.37 -10.47
N TRP A 18 6.83 4.69 -11.37
CA TRP A 18 5.50 4.13 -11.33
C TRP A 18 5.54 2.68 -11.78
N PHE A 19 4.81 1.80 -11.09
CA PHE A 19 4.53 0.45 -11.56
C PHE A 19 3.02 0.25 -11.65
N CYS A 20 2.60 -0.60 -12.59
CA CYS A 20 1.20 -0.95 -12.74
C CYS A 20 0.85 -2.04 -11.72
N ALA A 21 -0.07 -1.74 -10.82
CA ALA A 21 -0.64 -2.67 -9.85
C ALA A 21 -1.81 -3.48 -10.45
N GLY A 22 -2.10 -3.33 -11.74
CA GLY A 22 -3.13 -4.07 -12.47
C GLY A 22 -4.42 -3.29 -12.70
N PRO A 23 -5.44 -3.93 -13.29
CA PRO A 23 -6.68 -3.27 -13.67
C PRO A 23 -7.51 -2.87 -12.44
N ALA A 24 -8.17 -1.72 -12.48
CA ALA A 24 -9.05 -1.25 -11.41
C ALA A 24 -10.17 -2.26 -11.10
N SER A 25 -10.62 -3.01 -12.10
CA SER A 25 -11.66 -4.05 -11.97
C SER A 25 -11.21 -5.30 -11.20
N SER A 26 -9.91 -5.49 -10.96
CA SER A 26 -9.43 -6.60 -10.11
C SER A 26 -9.52 -6.32 -8.62
N TYR A 27 -9.92 -5.10 -8.22
CA TYR A 27 -10.03 -4.68 -6.84
C TYR A 27 -11.51 -4.59 -6.44
N PRO A 28 -11.99 -5.43 -5.52
CA PRO A 28 -13.33 -5.26 -4.99
C PRO A 28 -13.36 -3.99 -4.14
N ASN A 29 -14.47 -3.24 -4.23
CA ASN A 29 -14.66 -2.06 -3.40
C ASN A 29 -14.98 -2.48 -1.95
N LEU A 30 -14.13 -2.08 -1.00
CA LEU A 30 -14.27 -2.41 0.41
C LEU A 30 -15.15 -1.39 1.16
N ASP A 31 -15.73 -1.91 2.23
CA ASP A 31 -16.43 -1.20 3.31
C ASP A 31 -15.67 -1.41 4.64
N ASP A 32 -16.22 -0.88 5.73
CA ASP A 32 -15.66 -0.91 7.08
C ASP A 32 -16.04 -2.17 7.89
N THR A 33 -16.61 -3.20 7.25
CA THR A 33 -17.19 -4.33 7.97
C THR A 33 -16.22 -5.49 8.20
N VAL A 34 -15.24 -5.68 7.31
CA VAL A 34 -14.31 -6.82 7.35
C VAL A 34 -12.88 -6.40 7.04
N ARG A 35 -11.96 -7.35 7.25
CA ARG A 35 -10.52 -7.15 7.04
C ARG A 35 -10.20 -6.86 5.58
N VAL A 36 -9.16 -6.08 5.36
CA VAL A 36 -8.72 -5.66 4.02
C VAL A 36 -8.34 -6.86 3.13
N GLY A 37 -7.70 -7.89 3.68
CA GLY A 37 -7.28 -9.09 2.96
C GLY A 37 -8.36 -10.17 2.83
N GLU A 38 -9.52 -9.98 3.46
CA GLU A 38 -10.63 -10.95 3.39
C GLU A 38 -11.08 -11.13 1.94
N ARG A 39 -11.37 -12.38 1.54
CA ARG A 39 -11.80 -12.67 0.17
C ARG A 39 -13.24 -12.19 -0.04
N ARG A 40 -13.48 -11.48 -1.14
CA ARG A 40 -14.81 -10.98 -1.53
C ARG A 40 -15.17 -11.44 -2.93
N SER A 41 -16.47 -11.52 -3.20
CA SER A 41 -16.98 -11.79 -4.54
C SER A 41 -16.65 -10.62 -5.48
N CYS A 42 -16.02 -10.92 -6.60
CA CYS A 42 -15.72 -9.98 -7.67
C CYS A 42 -16.12 -10.65 -9.00
N GLY A 43 -17.35 -10.36 -9.45
CA GLY A 43 -17.98 -11.09 -10.54
C GLY A 43 -18.22 -12.55 -10.18
N ALA A 44 -17.69 -13.48 -10.98
CA ALA A 44 -17.80 -14.93 -10.73
C ALA A 44 -16.71 -15.49 -9.80
N ASN A 45 -15.73 -14.67 -9.41
CA ASN A 45 -14.56 -15.11 -8.65
C ASN A 45 -14.59 -14.59 -7.21
N PHE A 46 -13.83 -15.25 -6.33
CA PHE A 46 -13.51 -14.71 -5.01
C PHE A 46 -12.06 -14.26 -4.99
N VAL A 47 -11.83 -12.96 -4.82
CA VAL A 47 -10.50 -12.35 -4.81
C VAL A 47 -10.23 -11.71 -3.45
N PRO A 48 -8.98 -11.66 -2.98
CA PRO A 48 -8.63 -10.89 -1.79
C PRO A 48 -9.01 -9.41 -1.94
N GLY A 49 -9.40 -8.76 -0.83
CA GLY A 49 -9.76 -7.34 -0.83
C GLY A 49 -8.58 -6.39 -1.09
N CYS A 50 -7.35 -6.88 -0.95
CA CYS A 50 -6.12 -6.17 -1.29
C CYS A 50 -5.17 -7.03 -2.10
N ARG A 51 -4.24 -6.36 -2.78
CA ARG A 51 -3.09 -6.98 -3.44
C ARG A 51 -1.82 -6.46 -2.80
N VAL A 52 -0.84 -7.32 -2.60
CA VAL A 52 0.44 -6.98 -1.98
C VAL A 52 1.53 -7.10 -3.02
N PHE A 53 2.43 -6.12 -3.07
CA PHE A 53 3.55 -6.10 -3.99
C PHE A 53 4.83 -5.91 -3.22
N HIS A 54 5.83 -6.75 -3.48
CA HIS A 54 7.22 -6.44 -3.12
C HIS A 54 7.77 -5.45 -4.14
N VAL A 55 8.29 -4.32 -3.66
CA VAL A 55 8.80 -3.25 -4.51
C VAL A 55 10.27 -3.04 -4.19
N PRO A 56 11.21 -3.44 -5.06
CA PRO A 56 12.64 -3.22 -4.82
C PRO A 56 12.96 -1.74 -4.57
N GLN A 57 13.94 -1.46 -3.70
CA GLN A 57 14.33 -0.09 -3.39
C GLN A 57 15.11 0.56 -4.53
N ASP A 58 15.93 -0.19 -5.25
CA ASP A 58 16.73 0.30 -6.37
C ASP A 58 15.87 0.70 -7.58
N ASP A 59 14.84 -0.09 -7.87
CA ASP A 59 13.91 0.13 -8.99
C ASP A 59 12.47 -0.32 -8.68
N SER A 60 11.56 0.66 -8.52
CA SER A 60 10.14 0.39 -8.27
C SER A 60 9.43 -0.26 -9.46
N SER A 61 9.96 -0.13 -10.69
CA SER A 61 9.30 -0.69 -11.88
C SER A 61 9.36 -2.22 -11.91
N ASN A 62 10.27 -2.82 -11.14
CA ASN A 62 10.40 -4.26 -10.96
C ASN A 62 9.53 -4.81 -9.81
N ALA A 63 8.45 -4.11 -9.46
CA ALA A 63 7.52 -4.57 -8.44
C ALA A 63 6.89 -5.91 -8.85
N THR A 64 6.82 -6.84 -7.90
CA THR A 64 6.21 -8.16 -8.11
C THR A 64 5.09 -8.39 -7.11
N GLU A 65 3.97 -8.94 -7.57
CA GLU A 65 2.88 -9.32 -6.67
C GLU A 65 3.31 -10.47 -5.76
N VAL A 66 2.88 -10.40 -4.50
CA VAL A 66 3.15 -11.37 -3.44
C VAL A 66 1.81 -11.85 -2.92
N ALA A 67 1.64 -13.16 -2.76
CA ALA A 67 0.45 -13.71 -2.13
C ALA A 67 0.39 -13.28 -0.66
N ILE A 68 -0.82 -12.98 -0.16
CA ILE A 68 -1.00 -12.47 1.22
C ILE A 68 -0.41 -13.44 2.26
N ASP A 69 -0.50 -14.75 2.02
CA ASP A 69 0.01 -15.77 2.95
C ASP A 69 1.55 -15.87 2.93
N ASP A 70 2.19 -15.45 1.84
CA ASP A 70 3.64 -15.55 1.62
C ASP A 70 4.39 -14.27 2.03
N TRP A 71 3.70 -13.28 2.59
CA TRP A 71 4.26 -11.95 2.88
C TRP A 71 5.50 -11.93 3.79
N LYS A 72 5.70 -12.99 4.59
CA LYS A 72 6.83 -13.15 5.51
C LYS A 72 7.91 -14.08 4.98
N ASP A 73 7.64 -14.78 3.90
CA ASP A 73 8.60 -15.68 3.29
C ASP A 73 9.66 -14.84 2.56
N PRO A 74 10.95 -14.94 2.91
CA PRO A 74 11.99 -14.14 2.26
C PRO A 74 12.20 -14.49 0.78
N GLU A 75 11.92 -15.73 0.37
CA GLU A 75 12.10 -16.21 -1.00
C GLU A 75 10.91 -15.83 -1.89
N LEU A 76 9.69 -15.89 -1.34
CA LEU A 76 8.45 -15.63 -2.09
C LEU A 76 7.95 -14.19 -1.95
N GLY A 77 8.05 -13.62 -0.75
CA GLY A 77 7.55 -12.28 -0.42
C GLY A 77 8.62 -11.19 -0.40
N GLY A 78 9.89 -11.56 -0.50
CA GLY A 78 11.00 -10.62 -0.40
C GLY A 78 11.08 -9.94 0.96
N ASN A 79 11.65 -8.74 1.01
CA ASN A 79 11.71 -7.97 2.24
C ASN A 79 10.34 -7.36 2.56
N SER A 80 9.75 -7.78 3.68
CA SER A 80 8.43 -7.33 4.11
C SER A 80 8.33 -5.81 4.35
N LYS A 81 9.45 -5.14 4.64
CA LYS A 81 9.54 -3.67 4.76
C LYS A 81 9.37 -2.94 3.43
N ASP A 82 9.65 -3.63 2.33
CA ASP A 82 9.57 -3.12 0.97
C ASP A 82 8.26 -3.55 0.27
N GLN A 83 7.29 -4.03 1.05
CA GLN A 83 5.97 -4.39 0.55
C GLN A 83 4.96 -3.25 0.64
N VAL A 84 4.21 -3.03 -0.44
CA VAL A 84 3.06 -2.13 -0.50
C VAL A 84 1.78 -2.95 -0.68
N MET A 85 0.75 -2.61 0.09
CA MET A 85 -0.59 -3.13 -0.02
C MET A 85 -1.48 -2.11 -0.72
N VAL A 86 -2.19 -2.56 -1.76
CA VAL A 86 -3.09 -1.75 -2.58
C VAL A 86 -4.50 -2.31 -2.47
N PHE A 87 -5.48 -1.45 -2.20
CA PHE A 87 -6.89 -1.82 -2.10
C PHE A 87 -7.81 -0.65 -2.46
N GLN A 88 -9.08 -0.95 -2.74
CA GLN A 88 -10.10 0.07 -2.96
C GLN A 88 -11.01 0.14 -1.74
N TYR A 89 -11.19 1.32 -1.16
CA TYR A 89 -12.08 1.54 -0.03
C TYR A 89 -13.02 2.71 -0.33
N ARG A 90 -14.33 2.45 -0.23
CA ARG A 90 -15.40 3.42 -0.55
C ARG A 90 -15.18 4.16 -1.88
N GLY A 91 -14.79 3.39 -2.89
CA GLY A 91 -14.56 3.84 -4.26
C GLY A 91 -13.19 4.47 -4.53
N LYS A 92 -12.36 4.70 -3.50
CA LYS A 92 -11.05 5.32 -3.62
C LYS A 92 -9.94 4.28 -3.49
N PHE A 93 -8.89 4.40 -4.32
CA PHE A 93 -7.73 3.52 -4.22
C PHE A 93 -6.74 4.05 -3.19
N VAL A 94 -6.22 3.12 -2.38
CA VAL A 94 -5.28 3.36 -1.30
C VAL A 94 -4.07 2.48 -1.51
N ALA A 95 -2.87 3.02 -1.28
CA ALA A 95 -1.64 2.25 -1.23
C ALA A 95 -0.80 2.67 -0.01
N VAL A 96 -0.48 1.69 0.83
CA VAL A 96 0.28 1.87 2.07
C VAL A 96 1.24 0.70 2.27
N ASN A 97 2.26 0.84 3.11
CA ASN A 97 3.08 -0.32 3.47
C ASN A 97 2.21 -1.43 4.05
N HIS A 98 2.52 -2.67 3.67
CA HIS A 98 1.79 -3.84 4.18
C HIS A 98 2.08 -4.07 5.68
N GLU A 99 3.29 -3.74 6.14
CA GLU A 99 3.63 -3.85 7.56
C GLU A 99 3.16 -2.67 8.40
N CYS A 100 2.54 -2.99 9.54
CA CYS A 100 2.25 -2.01 10.58
C CYS A 100 3.56 -1.48 11.18
N PRO A 101 3.79 -0.15 11.21
CA PRO A 101 5.04 0.45 11.70
C PRO A 101 5.27 0.24 13.20
N HIS A 102 4.24 -0.17 13.96
CA HIS A 102 4.37 -0.44 15.40
C HIS A 102 5.13 -1.74 15.69
N SER A 103 4.80 -2.85 15.01
CA SER A 103 5.40 -4.17 15.30
C SER A 103 5.35 -5.15 14.14
N SER A 104 5.43 -4.65 12.90
CA SER A 104 5.46 -5.42 11.66
C SER A 104 4.34 -6.45 11.54
N TYR A 105 3.14 -6.13 12.04
CA TYR A 105 1.96 -6.97 11.82
C TYR A 105 1.36 -6.65 10.44
N PRO A 106 0.89 -7.65 9.67
CA PRO A 106 0.39 -7.41 8.31
C PRO A 106 -0.95 -6.68 8.36
N LEU A 107 -1.01 -5.53 7.70
CA LEU A 107 -2.19 -4.67 7.63
C LEU A 107 -3.28 -5.19 6.69
N SER A 108 -3.01 -6.25 5.92
CA SER A 108 -4.07 -7.02 5.26
C SER A 108 -5.07 -7.60 6.27
N ASN A 109 -4.64 -7.85 7.52
CA ASN A 109 -5.55 -8.23 8.60
C ASN A 109 -6.24 -7.04 9.28
N GLY A 110 -5.94 -5.81 8.87
CA GLY A 110 -6.54 -4.59 9.40
C GLY A 110 -7.96 -4.37 8.89
N VAL A 111 -8.73 -3.56 9.61
CA VAL A 111 -10.09 -3.14 9.24
C VAL A 111 -10.05 -1.66 8.86
N PRO A 112 -10.48 -1.27 7.65
CA PRO A 112 -10.54 0.12 7.26
C PRO A 112 -11.76 0.80 7.91
N PHE A 113 -11.71 2.10 8.11
CA PHE A 113 -12.80 2.87 8.71
C PHE A 113 -12.81 4.32 8.21
N ASP A 114 -13.94 5.00 8.33
CA ASP A 114 -14.05 6.43 8.04
C ASP A 114 -13.60 7.26 9.24
N ILE A 115 -12.77 8.28 8.98
CA ILE A 115 -12.43 9.29 9.97
C ILE A 115 -13.43 10.43 9.80
N GLU A 116 -14.36 10.53 10.73
CA GLU A 116 -15.48 11.46 10.66
C GLU A 116 -15.45 12.50 11.80
N ASP A 117 -16.05 13.67 11.53
CA ASP A 117 -16.40 14.65 12.56
C ASP A 117 -17.83 15.14 12.29
N PHE A 118 -18.74 14.94 13.26
CA PHE A 118 -20.17 15.25 13.15
C PHE A 118 -20.86 14.75 11.85
N GLY A 119 -20.53 13.53 11.40
CA GLY A 119 -21.12 12.91 10.20
C GLY A 119 -20.51 13.38 8.88
N VAL A 120 -19.42 14.17 8.92
CA VAL A 120 -18.63 14.53 7.74
C VAL A 120 -17.39 13.64 7.68
N VAL A 121 -17.24 12.86 6.60
CA VAL A 121 -16.04 12.05 6.36
C VAL A 121 -14.89 12.97 5.96
N LEU A 122 -13.91 13.11 6.85
CA LEU A 122 -12.70 13.93 6.66
C LEU A 122 -11.56 13.14 6.02
N SER A 123 -11.46 11.85 6.34
CA SER A 123 -10.43 10.94 5.84
C SER A 123 -10.88 9.48 6.01
N SER A 124 -9.97 8.54 5.79
CA SER A 124 -10.16 7.12 6.08
C SER A 124 -8.92 6.59 6.79
N GLY A 125 -9.12 5.65 7.71
CA GLY A 125 -8.06 5.01 8.48
C GLY A 125 -8.05 3.50 8.30
N ILE A 126 -7.03 2.87 8.85
CA ILE A 126 -6.95 1.42 9.04
C ILE A 126 -6.54 1.10 10.47
N GLN A 127 -7.29 0.21 11.13
CA GLN A 127 -6.98 -0.28 12.46
C GLN A 127 -6.20 -1.60 12.36
N CYS A 128 -5.04 -1.66 13.00
CA CYS A 128 -4.26 -2.88 13.16
C CYS A 128 -4.79 -3.69 14.36
N PRO A 129 -5.26 -4.94 14.17
CA PRO A 129 -5.94 -5.71 15.22
C PRO A 129 -4.99 -6.25 16.30
N LYS A 130 -3.67 -6.14 16.10
CA LYS A 130 -2.71 -6.69 17.08
C LYS A 130 -2.64 -5.86 18.35
N HIS A 131 -2.72 -4.54 18.24
CA HIS A 131 -2.55 -3.61 19.36
C HIS A 131 -3.48 -2.38 19.27
N ASP A 132 -4.46 -2.39 18.36
CA ASP A 132 -5.45 -1.32 18.17
C ASP A 132 -4.87 0.05 17.78
N TRP A 133 -3.76 0.04 17.06
CA TRP A 133 -3.19 1.24 16.45
C TRP A 133 -3.92 1.55 15.16
N SER A 134 -4.29 2.82 14.99
CA SER A 134 -4.96 3.28 13.78
C SER A 134 -4.10 4.25 13.02
N PHE A 135 -4.13 4.17 11.70
CA PHE A 135 -3.34 5.02 10.83
C PHE A 135 -4.25 5.63 9.77
N ASP A 136 -4.17 6.94 9.61
CA ASP A 136 -4.82 7.65 8.51
C ASP A 136 -4.18 7.22 7.18
N LEU A 137 -5.00 6.76 6.23
CA LEU A 137 -4.57 6.14 4.98
C LEU A 137 -4.02 7.14 3.95
N HIS A 138 -4.21 8.44 4.15
CA HIS A 138 -3.78 9.50 3.23
C HIS A 138 -2.53 10.23 3.73
N THR A 139 -2.38 10.36 5.04
CA THR A 139 -1.29 11.09 5.70
C THR A 139 -0.29 10.16 6.38
N GLY A 140 -0.71 8.93 6.70
CA GLY A 140 0.06 7.93 7.44
C GLY A 140 0.12 8.19 8.95
N ARG A 141 -0.53 9.25 9.44
CA ARG A 141 -0.45 9.64 10.85
C ARG A 141 -1.12 8.59 11.72
N SER A 142 -0.45 8.20 12.80
CA SER A 142 -1.05 7.36 13.84
C SER A 142 -1.99 8.16 14.73
N ASP A 143 -3.00 7.48 15.26
CA ASP A 143 -3.90 8.01 16.30
C ASP A 143 -3.17 8.27 17.62
N ARG A 144 -2.11 7.51 17.89
CA ARG A 144 -1.30 7.59 19.12
C ARG A 144 0.19 7.42 18.85
N GLY A 145 1.03 7.97 19.74
CA GLY A 145 2.48 7.87 19.62
C GLY A 145 3.06 8.65 18.43
N SER A 146 4.25 8.25 17.99
CA SER A 146 5.00 8.93 16.90
C SER A 146 5.22 8.06 15.65
N TYR A 147 4.58 6.89 15.59
CA TYR A 147 4.69 6.02 14.43
C TYR A 147 3.96 6.62 13.23
N LYS A 148 4.48 6.35 12.02
CA LYS A 148 3.89 6.82 10.77
C LYS A 148 3.85 5.70 9.76
N LEU A 149 2.66 5.39 9.26
CA LEU A 149 2.46 4.45 8.16
C LEU A 149 2.94 5.12 6.86
N GLN A 150 3.75 4.40 6.09
CA GLN A 150 4.20 4.91 4.80
C GLN A 150 3.04 4.83 3.80
N VAL A 151 2.62 6.00 3.31
CA VAL A 151 1.61 6.14 2.25
C VAL A 151 2.29 6.29 0.90
N TRP A 152 1.72 5.65 -0.12
CA TRP A 152 2.20 5.67 -1.50
C TRP A 152 1.27 6.52 -2.36
N GLU A 153 1.80 7.02 -3.46
CA GLU A 153 0.98 7.73 -4.44
C GLU A 153 0.27 6.72 -5.33
N VAL A 154 -1.00 6.99 -5.63
CA VAL A 154 -1.83 6.16 -6.50
C VAL A 154 -2.41 7.03 -7.61
N GLN A 155 -2.37 6.51 -8.83
CA GLN A 155 -3.01 7.11 -10.00
C GLN A 155 -3.85 6.07 -10.72
N GLN A 156 -5.08 6.45 -11.07
CA GLN A 156 -5.91 5.69 -11.99
C GLN A 156 -5.72 6.26 -13.39
N GLN A 157 -5.25 5.45 -14.32
CA GLN A 157 -4.97 5.84 -15.70
C GLN A 157 -5.88 5.06 -16.66
N ALA A 158 -6.30 5.69 -17.75
CA ALA A 158 -7.06 5.00 -18.79
C ALA A 158 -6.12 4.12 -19.61
N GLY A 159 -6.31 2.80 -19.58
CA GLY A 159 -5.63 1.83 -20.41
C GLY A 159 -6.51 1.34 -21.57
N ALA A 160 -5.94 0.53 -22.45
CA ALA A 160 -6.64 0.00 -23.61
C ALA A 160 -7.80 -0.95 -23.25
N GLU A 161 -7.66 -1.68 -22.14
CA GLU A 161 -8.62 -2.69 -21.66
C GLU A 161 -9.46 -2.19 -20.47
N GLY A 162 -9.35 -0.90 -20.14
CA GLY A 162 -10.01 -0.29 -18.99
C GLY A 162 -9.03 0.51 -18.13
N ASN A 163 -9.51 0.96 -16.97
CA ASN A 163 -8.67 1.75 -16.07
C ASN A 163 -7.64 0.86 -15.35
N GLU A 164 -6.41 1.34 -15.28
CA GLU A 164 -5.29 0.70 -14.58
C GLU A 164 -4.89 1.51 -13.35
N ILE A 165 -4.41 0.80 -12.32
CA ILE A 165 -3.94 1.40 -11.09
C ILE A 165 -2.42 1.43 -11.11
N TRP A 166 -1.87 2.63 -11.00
CA TRP A 166 -0.44 2.87 -10.97
C TRP A 166 -0.04 3.36 -9.58
N VAL A 167 1.05 2.82 -9.05
CA VAL A 167 1.53 3.11 -7.69
C VAL A 167 3.00 3.52 -7.73
N ARG A 168 3.39 4.47 -6.87
CA ARG A 168 4.81 4.82 -6.65
C ARG A 168 5.07 5.29 -5.22
N ARG A 169 6.34 5.24 -4.82
CA ARG A 169 6.80 5.85 -3.57
C ARG A 169 6.56 7.35 -3.59
N LYS A 170 6.02 7.89 -2.50
CA LYS A 170 5.81 9.33 -2.35
C LYS A 170 7.15 10.05 -2.33
N GLN A 171 7.29 11.10 -3.15
CA GLN A 171 8.51 11.89 -3.15
C GLN A 171 8.63 12.65 -1.82
N ARG A 172 9.80 12.56 -1.16
CA ARG A 172 10.13 13.48 -0.06
C ARG A 172 10.40 14.84 -0.69
N ILE A 173 9.42 15.74 -0.60
CA ILE A 173 9.67 17.17 -0.84
C ILE A 173 10.43 17.63 0.41
N GLY A 174 11.71 17.94 0.21
CA GLY A 174 12.64 18.35 1.27
C GLY A 174 12.31 19.71 1.87
#